data_AF-A0AA37L6M6-F1
#
_entry.id   AF-A0AA37L6M6-F1
#
_cell.length_a   1.000
_cell.length_b   1.000
_cell.length_c   1.000
_cell.angle_alpha   90.00
_cell.angle_beta   90.00
_cell.angle_gamma   90.00
#
_symmetry.space_group_name_H-M   'P 1'
#
loop_
_entity.id
_entity.type
_entity.pdbx_description
1 polymer ?
#
loop_
_entity_poly.entity_id
_entity_poly.type
_entity_poly.pdbx_seq_one_letter_code
_entity_poly.pdbx_strand_id
1 'polypeptide(L)'
;MGYVPHRWVQGFDLCDDERHFQLVVARRARQCQPLRHAVFAVAARHLCRHPKFRPEPGGVVVYLNQVLPDLTPQSAFEYMLRCIPALHEVSRTQDEEYRENLAAAALILRQFEEMDPEDAQSAGSSDSGNGNGNNNVNFLDITKAILRAAPSRWSGLLSAVYWVAVRQEIYFALTLGRSPQITAQPDQGREASFANQLIWFMSEVAKWKMGERLESEWGKLSLAGNALDRLPANVGIERLRSQKEGLALECARQFIPIMQRPANRSQGEIFPLIWYASDVEVTALQHFILAKMILVAEDPSLW
;
A
#
# COMPACT_ATOMS: atom_id res chain seq x y z
N MET A 1 -1.95 27.31 9.46
CA MET A 1 -1.40 26.04 9.99
C MET A 1 -2.47 24.98 9.75
N GLY A 2 -2.45 24.33 8.58
CA GLY A 2 -3.54 23.46 8.12
C GLY A 2 -3.42 22.06 8.72
N TYR A 3 -4.48 21.59 9.37
CA TYR A 3 -4.65 20.20 9.77
C TYR A 3 -4.66 19.31 8.52
N VAL A 4 -3.71 18.39 8.39
CA VAL A 4 -3.70 17.37 7.33
C VAL A 4 -5.01 16.57 7.44
N PRO A 5 -5.76 16.31 6.35
CA PRO A 5 -7.07 15.69 6.42
C PRO A 5 -7.00 14.30 7.08
N HIS A 6 -7.62 14.21 8.27
CA HIS A 6 -7.52 13.06 9.19
C HIS A 6 -7.79 11.69 8.56
N ARG A 7 -8.67 11.61 7.54
CA ARG A 7 -9.05 10.33 6.94
C ARG A 7 -7.99 9.69 6.04
N TRP A 8 -7.13 10.47 5.39
CA TRP A 8 -6.12 9.93 4.45
C TRP A 8 -4.91 9.43 5.20
N VAL A 9 -4.49 10.17 6.21
CA VAL A 9 -3.38 9.80 7.10
C VAL A 9 -3.70 8.54 7.88
N GLN A 10 -4.95 8.35 8.31
CA GLN A 10 -5.39 7.11 8.95
C GLN A 10 -5.20 5.87 8.06
N GLY A 11 -5.34 6.01 6.74
CA GLY A 11 -5.10 4.92 5.79
C GLY A 11 -3.65 4.41 5.79
N PHE A 12 -2.69 5.30 6.06
CA PHE A 12 -1.28 4.93 6.17
C PHE A 12 -1.00 4.13 7.45
N ASP A 13 -1.65 4.48 8.57
CA ASP A 13 -1.36 3.90 9.88
C ASP A 13 -2.17 2.61 10.21
N LEU A 14 -2.91 2.02 9.26
CA LEU A 14 -3.84 0.89 9.51
C LEU A 14 -3.23 -0.39 10.11
N CYS A 15 -1.90 -0.56 10.12
CA CYS A 15 -1.21 -1.63 10.87
C CYS A 15 0.04 -1.08 11.58
N ASP A 16 -0.06 0.14 12.10
CA ASP A 16 1.00 0.84 12.81
C ASP A 16 0.46 1.44 14.12
N ASP A 17 0.63 0.72 15.22
CA ASP A 17 0.17 1.14 16.55
C ASP A 17 0.80 2.46 17.02
N GLU A 18 2.02 2.75 16.54
CA GLU A 18 2.75 3.98 16.87
C GLU A 18 2.34 5.17 15.98
N ARG A 19 1.51 4.93 14.95
CA ARG A 19 0.93 5.94 14.05
C ARG A 19 1.97 6.89 13.48
N HIS A 20 3.02 6.35 12.88
CA HIS A 20 4.17 7.12 12.43
C HIS A 20 3.79 8.17 11.37
N PHE A 21 2.83 7.91 10.48
CA PHE A 21 2.41 8.91 9.50
C PHE A 21 1.65 10.05 10.17
N GLN A 22 0.76 9.74 11.12
CA GLN A 22 0.05 10.79 11.82
C GLN A 22 0.92 11.61 12.78
N LEU A 23 1.85 10.98 13.48
CA LEU A 23 2.58 11.63 14.58
C LEU A 23 3.99 12.09 14.17
N VAL A 24 4.74 11.25 13.46
CA VAL A 24 6.14 11.52 13.09
C VAL A 24 6.22 12.32 11.80
N VAL A 25 5.57 11.85 10.72
CA VAL A 25 5.60 12.55 9.42
C VAL A 25 5.01 13.96 9.54
N ALA A 26 3.88 14.12 10.22
CA ALA A 26 3.27 15.44 10.43
C ALA A 26 4.21 16.41 11.16
N ARG A 27 4.98 15.91 12.13
CA ARG A 27 5.99 16.71 12.86
C ARG A 27 7.17 17.05 11.96
N ARG A 28 7.77 16.06 11.31
CA ARG A 28 8.96 16.22 10.46
C ARG A 28 8.68 17.08 9.22
N ALA A 29 7.46 17.06 8.69
CA ALA A 29 7.02 17.94 7.60
C ALA A 29 7.14 19.45 7.95
N ARG A 30 7.24 19.83 9.22
CA ARG A 30 7.49 21.24 9.57
C ARG A 30 8.91 21.69 9.18
N GLN A 31 9.87 20.77 9.23
CA GLN A 31 11.30 21.04 9.06
C GLN A 31 11.86 20.47 7.75
N CYS A 32 11.25 19.42 7.18
CA CYS A 32 11.65 18.81 5.92
C CYS A 32 10.75 19.29 4.77
N GLN A 33 11.30 20.11 3.86
CA GLN A 33 10.56 20.71 2.76
C GLN A 33 10.00 19.69 1.74
N PRO A 34 10.76 18.68 1.26
CA PRO A 34 10.21 17.66 0.36
C PRO A 34 9.06 16.87 0.96
N LEU A 35 9.17 16.49 2.24
CA LEU A 35 8.11 15.79 2.96
C LEU A 35 6.85 16.65 3.12
N ARG A 36 7.02 17.94 3.44
CA ARG A 36 5.91 18.90 3.50
C ARG A 36 5.17 19.03 2.17
N HIS A 37 5.91 19.16 1.09
CA HIS A 37 5.33 19.26 -0.25
C HIS A 37 4.58 17.98 -0.62
N ALA A 38 5.12 16.79 -0.32
CA ALA A 38 4.42 15.54 -0.56
C ALA A 38 3.07 15.47 0.19
N VAL A 39 3.05 15.86 1.47
CA VAL A 39 1.82 15.95 2.27
C VAL A 39 0.83 16.94 1.64
N PHE A 40 1.30 18.11 1.20
CA PHE A 40 0.44 19.10 0.54
C PHE A 40 -0.08 18.62 -0.82
N ALA A 41 0.71 17.87 -1.60
CA ALA A 41 0.27 17.32 -2.88
C ALA A 41 -0.94 16.40 -2.69
N VAL A 42 -0.85 15.41 -1.78
CA VAL A 42 -1.95 14.49 -1.48
C VAL A 42 -3.15 15.23 -0.87
N ALA A 43 -2.92 16.13 0.10
CA ALA A 43 -4.01 16.88 0.72
C ALA A 43 -4.75 17.77 -0.29
N ALA A 44 -4.02 18.49 -1.14
CA ALA A 44 -4.59 19.33 -2.19
C ALA A 44 -5.42 18.49 -3.16
N ARG A 45 -4.89 17.37 -3.64
CA ARG A 45 -5.60 16.45 -4.54
C ARG A 45 -6.86 15.92 -3.89
N HIS A 46 -6.80 15.48 -2.64
CA HIS A 46 -7.98 15.01 -1.91
C HIS A 46 -9.07 16.07 -1.81
N LEU A 47 -8.73 17.26 -1.29
CA LEU A 47 -9.69 18.32 -1.04
C LEU A 47 -10.33 18.82 -2.35
N CYS A 48 -9.55 18.92 -3.42
CA CYS A 48 -10.05 19.33 -4.73
C CYS A 48 -10.98 18.29 -5.39
N ARG A 49 -10.73 16.99 -5.19
CA ARG A 49 -11.51 15.91 -5.83
C ARG A 49 -12.82 15.60 -5.10
N HIS A 50 -12.85 15.72 -3.78
CA HIS A 50 -13.99 15.23 -3.01
C HIS A 50 -15.12 16.29 -2.93
N PRO A 51 -16.33 16.02 -3.48
CA PRO A 51 -17.40 17.03 -3.59
C PRO A 51 -17.80 17.67 -2.27
N LYS A 52 -17.68 16.94 -1.14
CA LYS A 52 -17.94 17.47 0.21
C LYS A 52 -17.20 18.78 0.56
N PHE A 53 -16.04 19.03 -0.04
CA PHE A 53 -15.27 20.27 0.23
C PHE A 53 -15.58 21.39 -0.76
N ARG A 54 -16.52 21.19 -1.69
CA ARG A 54 -17.00 22.21 -2.61
C ARG A 54 -18.50 22.40 -2.38
N PRO A 55 -18.90 23.50 -1.71
CA PRO A 55 -20.32 23.80 -1.47
C PRO A 55 -21.12 23.88 -2.78
N GLU A 56 -20.47 24.33 -3.86
CA GLU A 56 -21.05 24.48 -5.19
C GLU A 56 -20.17 23.81 -6.26
N PRO A 57 -20.74 23.24 -7.34
CA PRO A 57 -19.97 22.68 -8.45
C PRO A 57 -19.06 23.74 -9.09
N GLY A 58 -17.76 23.46 -9.14
CA GLY A 58 -16.76 24.43 -9.64
C GLY A 58 -16.42 25.56 -8.65
N GLY A 59 -17.02 25.57 -7.46
CA GLY A 59 -16.76 26.56 -6.42
C GLY A 59 -15.41 26.37 -5.71
N VAL A 60 -15.09 27.33 -4.85
CA VAL A 60 -13.85 27.35 -4.06
C VAL A 60 -13.85 26.22 -3.02
N VAL A 61 -12.68 25.63 -2.78
CA VAL A 61 -12.52 24.60 -1.76
C VAL A 61 -12.68 25.21 -0.36
N VAL A 62 -13.52 24.59 0.47
CA VAL A 62 -13.73 24.94 1.87
C VAL A 62 -13.39 23.75 2.76
N TYR A 63 -12.48 23.96 3.72
CA TYR A 63 -12.06 22.94 4.66
C TYR A 63 -11.98 23.51 6.08
N LEU A 64 -12.61 22.85 7.05
CA LEU A 64 -12.71 23.32 8.45
C LEU A 64 -13.18 24.79 8.55
N ASN A 65 -14.22 25.14 7.78
CA ASN A 65 -14.76 26.50 7.67
C ASN A 65 -13.75 27.55 7.15
N GLN A 66 -12.65 27.13 6.53
CA GLN A 66 -11.69 28.01 5.87
C GLN A 66 -11.80 27.89 4.36
N VAL A 67 -11.97 29.04 3.70
CA VAL A 67 -11.94 29.13 2.23
C VAL A 67 -10.50 29.09 1.77
N LEU A 68 -10.20 28.24 0.78
CA LEU A 68 -8.87 28.04 0.22
C LEU A 68 -8.88 28.45 -1.27
N PRO A 69 -8.84 29.76 -1.58
CA PRO A 69 -9.02 30.28 -2.93
C PRO A 69 -7.89 29.86 -3.89
N ASP A 70 -6.66 29.76 -3.38
CA ASP A 70 -5.48 29.41 -4.18
C ASP A 70 -5.32 27.88 -4.36
N LEU A 71 -6.18 27.09 -3.70
CA LEU A 71 -6.11 25.63 -3.77
C LEU A 71 -6.85 25.14 -5.02
N THR A 72 -6.07 24.83 -6.04
CA THR A 72 -6.56 24.31 -7.32
C THR A 72 -6.10 22.87 -7.51
N PRO A 73 -6.68 22.11 -8.46
CA PRO A 73 -6.11 20.84 -8.89
C PRO A 73 -4.65 20.96 -9.33
N GLN A 74 -4.27 22.09 -9.97
CA GLN A 74 -2.91 22.35 -10.42
C GLN A 74 -1.92 22.50 -9.25
N SER A 75 -2.34 23.13 -8.15
CA SER A 75 -1.52 23.29 -6.94
C SER A 75 -1.01 21.95 -6.40
N ALA A 76 -1.82 20.89 -6.54
CA ALA A 76 -1.45 19.55 -6.12
C ALA A 76 -0.26 18.99 -6.93
N PHE A 77 -0.26 19.19 -8.25
CA PHE A 77 0.85 18.82 -9.12
C PHE A 77 2.10 19.66 -8.87
N GLU A 78 1.96 20.98 -8.64
CA GLU A 78 3.10 21.83 -8.30
C GLU A 78 3.83 21.38 -7.04
N TYR A 79 3.08 20.98 -6.00
CA TYR A 79 3.71 20.43 -4.79
C TYR A 79 4.46 19.12 -5.07
N MET A 80 3.89 18.22 -5.87
CA MET A 80 4.57 16.99 -6.29
C MET A 80 5.87 17.29 -7.05
N LEU A 81 5.83 18.19 -8.04
CA LEU A 81 7.00 18.56 -8.84
C LEU A 81 8.13 19.14 -7.98
N ARG A 82 7.80 19.89 -6.92
CA ARG A 82 8.79 20.43 -5.98
C ARG A 82 9.49 19.36 -5.13
N CYS A 83 9.00 18.13 -5.10
CA CYS A 83 9.67 17.01 -4.41
C CYS A 83 10.75 16.34 -5.29
N ILE A 84 10.59 16.37 -6.61
CA ILE A 84 11.40 15.60 -7.56
C ILE A 84 12.91 15.82 -7.39
N PRO A 85 13.43 17.06 -7.29
CA PRO A 85 14.87 17.26 -7.16
C PRO A 85 15.47 16.57 -5.94
N ALA A 86 14.81 16.68 -4.79
CA ALA A 86 15.26 16.06 -3.55
C ALA A 86 15.20 14.52 -3.59
N LEU A 87 14.23 13.96 -4.31
CA LEU A 87 14.11 12.51 -4.46
C LEU A 87 15.20 11.91 -5.35
N HIS A 88 15.68 12.65 -6.36
CA HIS A 88 16.84 12.24 -7.16
C HIS A 88 18.15 12.20 -6.36
N GLU A 89 18.25 13.00 -5.29
CA GLU A 89 19.44 13.08 -4.45
C GLU A 89 19.47 12.05 -3.32
N VAL A 90 18.45 11.18 -3.22
CA VAL A 90 18.31 10.27 -2.07
C VAL A 90 19.46 9.28 -1.91
N SER A 91 20.10 8.86 -3.00
CA SER A 91 21.27 7.98 -2.97
C SER A 91 22.56 8.69 -2.56
N ARG A 92 22.57 10.03 -2.58
CA ARG A 92 23.74 10.85 -2.28
C ARG A 92 23.76 11.36 -0.85
N THR A 93 22.61 11.36 -0.17
CA THR A 93 22.54 11.84 1.21
C THR A 93 23.09 10.81 2.20
N GLN A 94 23.91 11.27 3.13
CA GLN A 94 24.41 10.49 4.27
C GLN A 94 23.57 10.70 5.54
N ASP A 95 22.65 11.67 5.51
CA ASP A 95 21.74 11.93 6.62
C ASP A 95 20.62 10.88 6.64
N GLU A 96 20.67 10.01 7.64
CA GLU A 96 19.70 8.92 7.81
C GLU A 96 18.27 9.44 8.04
N GLU A 97 18.09 10.48 8.84
CA GLU A 97 16.77 11.05 9.11
C GLU A 97 16.19 11.69 7.85
N TYR A 98 17.01 12.43 7.11
CA TYR A 98 16.60 13.01 5.84
C TYR A 98 16.23 11.94 4.81
N ARG A 99 17.01 10.85 4.72
CA ARG A 99 16.71 9.71 3.85
C ARG A 99 15.38 9.04 4.20
N GLU A 100 15.07 8.88 5.48
CA GLU A 100 13.75 8.41 5.93
C GLU A 100 12.61 9.35 5.54
N ASN A 101 12.83 10.66 5.67
CA ASN A 101 11.86 11.67 5.27
C ASN A 101 11.60 11.63 3.76
N LEU A 102 12.65 11.38 2.95
CA LEU A 102 12.51 11.17 1.52
C LEU A 102 11.78 9.86 1.20
N ALA A 103 11.98 8.80 1.99
CA ALA A 103 11.23 7.54 1.85
C ALA A 103 9.74 7.76 2.09
N ALA A 104 9.38 8.45 3.17
CA ALA A 104 8.00 8.81 3.48
C ALA A 104 7.40 9.72 2.41
N ALA A 105 8.17 10.70 1.90
CA ALA A 105 7.72 11.59 0.83
C ALA A 105 7.43 10.81 -0.46
N ALA A 106 8.33 9.93 -0.89
CA ALA A 106 8.14 9.09 -2.09
C ALA A 106 6.89 8.21 -1.97
N LEU A 107 6.69 7.60 -0.80
CA LEU A 107 5.52 6.76 -0.52
C LEU A 107 4.20 7.54 -0.56
N ILE A 108 4.18 8.76 -0.02
CA ILE A 108 3.03 9.67 -0.07
C ILE A 108 2.74 10.08 -1.51
N LEU A 109 3.76 10.35 -2.32
CA LEU A 109 3.58 10.68 -3.74
C LEU A 109 3.12 9.49 -4.59
N ARG A 110 3.46 8.27 -4.20
CA ARG A 110 2.85 7.07 -4.79
C ARG A 110 1.35 6.99 -4.49
N GLN A 111 0.92 7.39 -3.29
CA GLN A 111 -0.52 7.53 -3.00
C GLN A 111 -1.18 8.64 -3.83
N PHE A 112 -0.45 9.72 -4.10
CA PHE A 112 -0.93 10.78 -4.98
C PHE A 112 -1.23 10.23 -6.37
N GLU A 113 -0.33 9.43 -6.97
CA GLU A 113 -0.55 8.77 -8.27
C GLU A 113 -1.78 7.83 -8.24
N GLU A 114 -1.96 7.04 -7.18
CA GLU A 114 -3.12 6.15 -7.05
C GLU A 114 -4.46 6.88 -7.10
N MET A 115 -4.51 8.13 -6.66
CA MET A 115 -5.74 8.91 -6.71
C MET A 115 -6.16 9.24 -8.15
N ASP A 116 -5.30 9.05 -9.17
CA ASP A 116 -5.63 9.23 -10.59
C ASP A 116 -5.48 7.95 -11.43
N PRO A 117 -6.57 7.21 -11.69
CA PRO A 117 -6.50 5.92 -12.37
C PRO A 117 -6.16 6.02 -13.87
N GLU A 118 -6.40 7.17 -14.51
CA GLU A 118 -6.05 7.40 -15.92
C GLU A 118 -4.52 7.44 -16.12
N ASP A 119 -3.77 7.96 -15.14
CA ASP A 119 -2.30 7.96 -15.14
C ASP A 119 -1.74 6.59 -14.71
N ALA A 120 -2.40 5.90 -13.77
CA ALA A 120 -1.93 4.61 -13.24
C ALA A 120 -1.96 3.46 -14.27
N GLN A 121 -2.92 3.48 -15.22
CA GLN A 121 -3.01 2.49 -16.30
C GLN A 121 -1.91 2.67 -17.35
N SER A 122 -1.50 3.92 -17.59
CA SER A 122 -0.43 4.29 -18.52
C SER A 122 0.95 3.78 -18.09
N ALA A 123 1.15 3.52 -16.79
CA ALA A 123 2.37 2.92 -16.26
C ALA A 123 2.44 1.38 -16.42
N GLY A 124 1.30 0.72 -16.67
CA GLY A 124 1.21 -0.73 -16.87
C GLY A 124 1.33 -1.17 -18.33
N SER A 125 1.10 -0.26 -19.27
CA SER A 125 1.29 -0.50 -20.71
C SER A 125 2.63 0.06 -21.15
N SER A 126 3.69 -0.72 -20.99
CA SER A 126 4.92 -0.53 -21.76
C SER A 126 4.66 -0.94 -23.22
N ASP A 127 3.83 -0.17 -23.92
CA ASP A 127 3.84 -0.15 -25.38
C ASP A 127 4.24 1.24 -25.85
N SER A 128 5.25 1.25 -26.71
CA SER A 128 5.95 2.45 -27.15
C SER A 128 5.04 3.26 -28.06
N GLY A 129 4.66 4.48 -27.67
CA GLY A 129 3.77 5.26 -28.53
C GLY A 129 3.41 6.67 -28.08
N ASN A 130 4.40 7.57 -28.06
CA ASN A 130 4.23 8.98 -28.42
C ASN A 130 3.25 9.85 -27.60
N GLY A 131 3.77 10.52 -26.55
CA GLY A 131 3.06 11.61 -25.89
C GLY A 131 3.84 12.23 -24.73
N ASN A 132 4.73 13.18 -25.02
CA ASN A 132 5.41 14.09 -24.09
C ASN A 132 6.45 13.47 -23.12
N GLY A 133 7.66 13.24 -23.63
CA GLY A 133 8.83 12.95 -22.80
C GLY A 133 9.24 14.15 -21.94
N ASN A 134 9.09 14.03 -20.62
CA ASN A 134 10.02 14.49 -19.58
C ASN A 134 9.42 14.23 -18.19
N ASN A 135 10.16 13.52 -17.33
CA ASN A 135 9.93 13.34 -15.88
C ASN A 135 8.90 12.30 -15.42
N ASN A 136 8.84 11.09 -15.99
CA ASN A 136 8.12 10.01 -15.30
C ASN A 136 8.97 9.46 -14.14
N VAL A 137 8.88 10.12 -12.98
CA VAL A 137 9.56 9.69 -11.75
C VAL A 137 8.81 8.50 -11.17
N ASN A 138 9.39 7.30 -11.26
CA ASN A 138 8.79 6.12 -10.67
C ASN A 138 9.01 6.11 -9.14
N PHE A 139 8.06 6.63 -8.37
CA PHE A 139 8.17 6.70 -6.90
C PHE A 139 8.29 5.32 -6.25
N LEU A 140 7.81 4.25 -6.89
CA LEU A 140 8.02 2.88 -6.42
C LEU A 140 9.50 2.49 -6.51
N ASP A 141 10.19 2.82 -7.60
CA ASP A 141 11.62 2.50 -7.75
C ASP A 141 12.47 3.28 -6.75
N ILE A 142 12.09 4.53 -6.46
CA ILE A 142 12.72 5.35 -5.42
C ILE A 142 12.49 4.73 -4.04
N THR A 143 11.25 4.37 -3.71
CA THR A 143 10.93 3.71 -2.43
C THR A 143 11.73 2.43 -2.26
N LYS A 144 11.79 1.58 -3.29
CA LYS A 144 12.60 0.35 -3.27
C LYS A 144 14.09 0.64 -3.13
N ALA A 145 14.63 1.64 -3.83
CA ALA A 145 16.04 2.01 -3.74
C ALA A 145 16.40 2.43 -2.31
N ILE A 146 15.54 3.22 -1.66
CA ILE A 146 15.74 3.67 -0.29
C ILE A 146 15.68 2.51 0.71
N LEU A 147 14.72 1.59 0.53
CA LEU A 147 14.58 0.41 1.37
C LEU A 147 15.78 -0.55 1.21
N ARG A 148 16.36 -0.67 0.01
CA ARG A 148 17.58 -1.48 -0.22
C ARG A 148 18.84 -0.84 0.35
N ALA A 149 18.91 0.49 0.32
CA ALA A 149 20.02 1.25 0.90
C ALA A 149 19.87 1.49 2.42
N ALA A 150 18.84 0.91 3.05
CA ALA A 150 18.58 1.07 4.46
C ALA A 150 19.68 0.40 5.32
N PRO A 151 19.96 0.96 6.52
CA PRO A 151 20.87 0.33 7.47
C PRO A 151 20.32 -1.04 7.92
N SER A 152 21.18 -1.88 8.50
CA SER A 152 20.78 -3.21 9.02
C SER A 152 19.73 -3.15 10.14
N ARG A 153 19.56 -1.99 10.78
CA ARG A 153 18.50 -1.78 11.76
C ARG A 153 17.62 -0.62 11.33
N TRP A 154 16.38 -0.93 10.97
CA TRP A 154 15.42 0.08 10.56
C TRP A 154 14.85 0.84 11.75
N SER A 155 14.61 2.14 11.56
CA SER A 155 13.83 2.94 12.49
C SER A 155 12.34 2.60 12.42
N GLY A 156 11.57 3.11 13.39
CA GLY A 156 10.11 2.97 13.40
C GLY A 156 9.45 3.55 12.14
N LEU A 157 9.87 4.76 11.70
CA LEU A 157 9.31 5.38 10.50
C LEU A 157 9.65 4.59 9.23
N LEU A 158 10.88 4.09 9.09
CA LEU A 158 11.25 3.31 7.91
C LEU A 158 10.48 1.98 7.86
N SER A 159 10.25 1.36 9.02
CA SER A 159 9.39 0.18 9.14
C SER A 159 7.94 0.50 8.74
N ALA A 160 7.39 1.62 9.19
CA ALA A 160 6.05 2.06 8.81
C ALA A 160 5.94 2.32 7.29
N VAL A 161 6.93 2.99 6.70
CA VAL A 161 7.04 3.22 5.24
C VAL A 161 7.01 1.89 4.49
N TYR A 162 7.79 0.91 4.93
CA TYR A 162 7.81 -0.41 4.32
C TYR A 162 6.43 -1.09 4.36
N TRP A 163 5.78 -1.14 5.54
CA TRP A 163 4.50 -1.85 5.68
C TRP A 163 3.36 -1.18 4.90
N VAL A 164 3.34 0.14 4.81
CA VAL A 164 2.44 0.84 3.88
C VAL A 164 2.75 0.45 2.45
N ALA A 165 4.03 0.43 2.05
CA ALA A 165 4.42 0.12 0.69
C ALA A 165 3.98 -1.30 0.27
N VAL A 166 4.08 -2.27 1.18
CA VAL A 166 3.55 -3.63 1.01
C VAL A 166 2.02 -3.61 0.82
N ARG A 167 1.27 -2.88 1.67
CA ARG A 167 -0.19 -2.75 1.51
C ARG A 167 -0.59 -2.14 0.18
N GLN A 168 0.11 -1.10 -0.28
CA GLN A 168 -0.10 -0.52 -1.62
C GLN A 168 0.15 -1.57 -2.71
N GLU A 169 1.23 -2.37 -2.63
CA GLU A 169 1.47 -3.43 -3.61
C GLU A 169 0.40 -4.52 -3.61
N ILE A 170 -0.15 -4.88 -2.45
CA ILE A 170 -1.31 -5.79 -2.38
C ILE A 170 -2.50 -5.18 -3.11
N TYR A 171 -2.83 -3.91 -2.84
CA TYR A 171 -3.91 -3.20 -3.52
C TYR A 171 -3.72 -3.22 -5.03
N PHE A 172 -2.53 -2.84 -5.51
CA PHE A 172 -2.25 -2.84 -6.95
C PHE A 172 -2.28 -4.23 -7.57
N ALA A 173 -1.83 -5.26 -6.85
CA ALA A 173 -1.92 -6.63 -7.35
C ALA A 173 -3.37 -7.05 -7.57
N LEU A 174 -4.24 -6.77 -6.59
CA LEU A 174 -5.65 -7.14 -6.66
C LEU A 174 -6.45 -6.32 -7.66
N THR A 175 -6.10 -5.05 -7.87
CA THR A 175 -6.86 -4.13 -8.74
C THR A 175 -6.34 -4.03 -10.16
N LEU A 176 -5.01 -4.14 -10.35
CA LEU A 176 -4.37 -4.01 -11.66
C LEU A 176 -3.80 -5.32 -12.19
N GLY A 177 -3.93 -6.43 -11.45
CA GLY A 177 -3.45 -7.74 -11.90
C GLY A 177 -1.92 -7.84 -11.99
N ARG A 178 -1.17 -6.97 -11.31
CA ARG A 178 0.30 -6.95 -11.35
C ARG A 178 0.91 -7.72 -10.20
N SER A 179 2.05 -8.38 -10.41
CA SER A 179 2.75 -9.05 -9.30
C SER A 179 3.32 -8.00 -8.31
N PRO A 180 3.14 -8.17 -6.98
CA PRO A 180 3.80 -7.36 -5.98
C PRO A 180 5.31 -7.31 -6.18
N GLN A 181 5.85 -6.10 -6.19
CA GLN A 181 7.25 -5.81 -6.46
C GLN A 181 8.09 -5.60 -5.20
N ILE A 182 7.43 -5.46 -4.04
CA ILE A 182 8.08 -5.43 -2.73
C ILE A 182 8.03 -6.85 -2.19
N THR A 183 9.13 -7.59 -2.37
CA THR A 183 9.17 -9.04 -2.12
C THR A 183 10.22 -9.47 -1.09
N ALA A 184 11.03 -8.55 -0.57
CA ALA A 184 11.96 -8.85 0.51
C ALA A 184 11.26 -8.57 1.83
N GLN A 185 11.23 -9.55 2.74
CA GLN A 185 10.88 -9.30 4.14
C GLN A 185 11.85 -8.25 4.72
N PRO A 186 11.40 -7.40 5.65
CA PRO A 186 12.31 -6.48 6.32
C PRO A 186 13.39 -7.27 7.05
N ASP A 187 14.56 -6.65 7.26
CA ASP A 187 15.72 -7.27 7.90
C ASP A 187 15.32 -7.96 9.23
N GLN A 188 15.87 -9.16 9.46
CA GLN A 188 15.43 -10.21 10.39
C GLN A 188 15.57 -9.86 11.90
N GLY A 189 15.89 -8.60 12.22
CA GLY A 189 16.20 -8.14 13.57
C GLY A 189 15.01 -7.60 14.38
N ARG A 190 13.84 -7.40 13.76
CA ARG A 190 12.59 -7.01 14.47
C ARG A 190 11.49 -7.98 14.05
N GLU A 191 10.95 -8.74 15.00
CA GLU A 191 9.74 -9.52 14.74
C GLU A 191 8.63 -8.57 14.28
N ALA A 192 8.11 -8.81 13.08
CA ALA A 192 6.94 -8.08 12.60
C ALA A 192 5.78 -8.35 13.57
N SER A 193 5.01 -7.32 13.90
CA SER A 193 3.77 -7.50 14.65
C SER A 193 2.89 -8.55 13.96
N PHE A 194 2.11 -9.29 14.73
CA PHE A 194 1.26 -10.34 14.16
C PHE A 194 0.32 -9.80 13.06
N ALA A 195 -0.19 -8.56 13.24
CA ALA A 195 -0.94 -7.86 12.21
C ALA A 195 -0.15 -7.74 10.89
N ASN A 196 1.11 -7.31 10.95
CA ASN A 196 1.98 -7.19 9.77
C ASN A 196 2.40 -8.55 9.20
N GLN A 197 2.43 -9.63 10.00
CA GLN A 197 2.61 -11.00 9.48
C GLN A 197 1.43 -11.40 8.59
N LEU A 198 0.19 -11.04 8.93
CA LEU A 198 -0.98 -11.29 8.08
C LEU A 198 -0.96 -10.44 6.80
N ILE A 199 -0.48 -9.19 6.87
CA ILE A 199 -0.24 -8.35 5.68
C ILE A 199 0.79 -9.02 4.77
N TRP A 200 1.90 -9.50 5.34
CA TRP A 200 2.93 -10.20 4.58
C TRP A 200 2.39 -11.46 3.91
N PHE A 201 1.64 -12.28 4.64
CA PHE A 201 1.01 -13.48 4.09
C PHE A 201 0.09 -13.17 2.90
N MET A 202 -0.71 -12.11 2.98
CA MET A 202 -1.53 -11.65 1.86
C MET A 202 -0.68 -11.21 0.66
N SER A 203 0.47 -10.55 0.89
CA SER A 203 1.43 -10.21 -0.17
C SER A 203 1.98 -11.45 -0.86
N GLU A 204 2.33 -12.51 -0.11
CA GLU A 204 2.80 -13.77 -0.68
C GLU A 204 1.72 -14.47 -1.51
N VAL A 205 0.47 -14.49 -1.04
CA VAL A 205 -0.67 -15.03 -1.79
C VAL A 205 -0.92 -14.24 -3.07
N ALA A 206 -0.87 -12.91 -3.02
CA ALA A 206 -0.99 -12.05 -4.21
C ALA A 206 0.14 -12.30 -5.21
N LYS A 207 1.39 -12.44 -4.74
CA LYS A 207 2.54 -12.75 -5.58
C LYS A 207 2.43 -14.12 -6.24
N TRP A 208 2.01 -15.13 -5.50
CA TRP A 208 1.75 -16.46 -6.07
C TRP A 208 0.67 -16.38 -7.16
N LYS A 209 -0.44 -15.71 -6.87
CA LYS A 209 -1.59 -15.55 -7.79
C LYS A 209 -1.20 -14.82 -9.08
N MET A 210 -0.39 -13.77 -8.99
CA MET A 210 -0.08 -12.85 -10.10
C MET A 210 1.25 -13.13 -10.81
N GLY A 211 2.22 -13.78 -10.18
CA GLY A 211 3.54 -14.05 -10.74
C GLY A 211 3.76 -15.53 -11.04
N GLU A 212 3.78 -16.35 -9.98
CA GLU A 212 4.17 -17.76 -10.09
C GLU A 212 3.14 -18.61 -10.84
N ARG A 213 1.85 -18.32 -10.69
CA ARG A 213 0.80 -19.03 -11.42
C ARG A 213 0.75 -18.64 -12.89
N LEU A 214 0.73 -17.34 -13.21
CA LEU A 214 0.64 -16.86 -14.59
C LEU A 214 1.81 -17.44 -15.41
N GLU A 215 3.05 -17.32 -14.93
CA GLU A 215 4.21 -17.93 -15.60
C GLU A 215 4.09 -19.46 -15.75
N SER A 216 3.48 -20.15 -14.78
CA SER A 216 3.25 -21.60 -14.86
C SER A 216 2.14 -22.01 -15.84
N GLU A 217 1.10 -21.19 -16.02
CA GLU A 217 0.00 -21.43 -16.97
C GLU A 217 0.45 -21.11 -18.41
N TRP A 218 1.14 -19.98 -18.62
CA TRP A 218 1.78 -19.65 -19.90
C TRP A 218 2.90 -20.63 -20.25
N GLY A 219 3.66 -21.10 -19.25
CA GLY A 219 4.69 -22.13 -19.42
C GLY A 219 4.13 -23.51 -19.81
N LYS A 220 2.90 -23.84 -19.40
CA LYS A 220 2.18 -25.06 -19.82
C LYS A 220 1.65 -24.96 -21.25
N LEU A 221 1.28 -23.76 -21.71
CA LEU A 221 0.95 -23.49 -23.12
C LEU A 221 2.21 -23.48 -24.02
N SER A 222 3.37 -23.10 -23.47
CA SER A 222 4.67 -23.14 -24.14
C SER A 222 5.38 -24.51 -23.97
N LEU A 223 4.70 -25.60 -24.29
CA LEU A 223 5.35 -26.91 -24.45
C LEU A 223 6.10 -26.98 -25.79
N ALA A 224 7.30 -26.41 -25.84
CA ALA A 224 8.31 -26.72 -26.87
C ALA A 224 9.77 -26.52 -26.43
N GLY A 225 10.09 -26.34 -25.15
CA GLY A 225 11.48 -26.07 -24.74
C GLY A 225 11.83 -26.48 -23.31
N ASN A 226 12.43 -27.66 -23.20
CA ASN A 226 13.35 -28.13 -22.15
C ASN A 226 12.89 -28.05 -20.68
N ALA A 227 12.34 -29.18 -20.22
CA ALA A 227 12.08 -29.49 -18.82
C ALA A 227 13.35 -30.03 -18.15
N LEU A 228 14.12 -29.16 -17.49
CA LEU A 228 15.03 -29.53 -16.40
C LEU A 228 15.17 -28.25 -15.55
N ASP A 229 14.98 -28.35 -14.23
CA ASP A 229 15.07 -27.28 -13.20
C ASP A 229 13.85 -26.40 -12.85
N ARG A 230 12.61 -26.76 -13.23
CA ARG A 230 11.42 -26.06 -12.70
C ARG A 230 10.83 -26.81 -11.50
N LEU A 231 10.88 -26.20 -10.29
CA LEU A 231 10.08 -26.65 -9.15
C LEU A 231 8.60 -26.74 -9.57
N PRO A 232 7.86 -27.81 -9.22
CA PRO A 232 6.47 -27.91 -9.61
C PRO A 232 5.68 -26.76 -8.96
N ALA A 233 4.89 -26.05 -9.77
CA ALA A 233 4.04 -24.92 -9.34
C ALA A 233 3.13 -25.23 -8.14
N ASN A 234 2.91 -26.52 -7.86
CA ASN A 234 2.11 -27.03 -6.74
C ASN A 234 2.80 -26.88 -5.37
N VAL A 235 4.12 -26.73 -5.30
CA VAL A 235 4.85 -26.62 -4.01
C VAL A 235 4.58 -25.27 -3.33
N GLY A 236 4.43 -24.19 -4.10
CA GLY A 236 4.15 -22.86 -3.57
C GLY A 236 2.77 -22.76 -2.91
N ILE A 237 1.73 -23.32 -3.55
CA ILE A 237 0.36 -23.29 -3.01
C ILE A 237 0.21 -24.14 -1.75
N GLU A 238 0.82 -25.33 -1.69
CA GLU A 238 0.75 -26.18 -0.49
C GLU A 238 1.46 -25.54 0.71
N ARG A 239 2.59 -24.85 0.48
CA ARG A 239 3.23 -24.02 1.51
C ARG A 239 2.28 -22.96 2.06
N LEU A 240 1.62 -22.20 1.17
CA LEU A 240 0.68 -21.14 1.56
C LEU A 240 -0.55 -21.71 2.30
N ARG A 241 -1.04 -22.88 1.89
CA ARG A 241 -2.14 -23.59 2.56
C ARG A 241 -1.76 -24.03 3.97
N SER A 242 -0.56 -24.58 4.16
CA SER A 242 -0.06 -24.97 5.48
C SER A 242 0.13 -23.74 6.39
N GLN A 243 0.72 -22.65 5.87
CA GLN A 243 0.87 -21.40 6.62
C GLN A 243 -0.47 -20.79 7.03
N LYS A 244 -1.48 -20.82 6.14
CA LYS A 244 -2.85 -20.36 6.42
C LYS A 244 -3.43 -21.03 7.67
N GLU A 245 -3.22 -22.34 7.85
CA GLU A 245 -3.75 -23.06 9.02
C GLU A 245 -3.09 -22.62 10.32
N GLY A 246 -1.76 -22.48 10.32
CA GLY A 246 -1.03 -21.94 11.48
C GLY A 246 -1.46 -20.51 11.83
N LEU A 247 -1.57 -19.64 10.83
CA LEU A 247 -2.01 -18.26 11.04
C LEU A 247 -3.47 -18.17 11.52
N ALA A 248 -4.35 -19.07 11.07
CA ALA A 248 -5.75 -19.09 11.52
C ALA A 248 -5.87 -19.45 13.00
N LEU A 249 -5.06 -20.40 13.48
CA LEU A 249 -5.01 -20.77 14.89
C LEU A 249 -4.52 -19.58 15.73
N GLU A 250 -3.49 -18.88 15.27
CA GLU A 250 -2.91 -17.74 15.98
C GLU A 250 -3.85 -16.52 15.97
N CYS A 251 -4.57 -16.28 14.87
CA CYS A 251 -5.63 -15.26 14.80
C CYS A 251 -6.69 -15.46 15.87
N ALA A 252 -7.16 -16.71 16.05
CA ALA A 252 -8.18 -17.02 17.05
C ALA A 252 -7.70 -16.80 18.50
N ARG A 253 -6.38 -16.79 18.73
CA ARG A 253 -5.77 -16.54 20.04
C ARG A 253 -5.51 -15.06 20.29
N GLN A 254 -4.98 -14.35 19.29
CA GLN A 254 -4.55 -12.95 19.47
C GLN A 254 -5.65 -11.93 19.20
N PHE A 255 -6.54 -12.20 18.25
CA PHE A 255 -7.58 -11.25 17.82
C PHE A 255 -8.95 -11.75 18.29
N ILE A 256 -9.23 -11.50 19.56
CA ILE A 256 -10.47 -11.93 20.22
C ILE A 256 -11.56 -10.87 20.00
N PRO A 257 -12.70 -11.21 19.38
CA PRO A 257 -13.80 -10.27 19.21
C PRO A 257 -14.36 -9.76 20.54
N ILE A 258 -14.67 -8.47 20.61
CA ILE A 258 -15.40 -7.86 21.72
C ILE A 258 -16.88 -8.24 21.64
N MET A 259 -17.42 -8.30 20.41
CA MET A 259 -18.81 -8.68 20.16
C MET A 259 -18.90 -9.47 18.86
N GLN A 260 -19.74 -10.49 18.87
CA GLN A 260 -20.03 -11.29 17.70
C GLN A 260 -21.52 -11.59 17.63
N ARG A 261 -22.10 -11.37 16.46
CA ARG A 261 -23.50 -11.65 16.17
C ARG A 261 -23.62 -12.37 14.83
N PRO A 262 -24.34 -13.50 14.76
CA PRO A 262 -24.53 -14.24 13.52
C PRO A 262 -25.37 -13.41 12.52
N ALA A 263 -25.27 -13.75 11.24
CA ALA A 263 -26.10 -13.15 10.21
C ALA A 263 -27.59 -13.43 10.48
N ASN A 264 -28.43 -12.39 10.39
CA ASN A 264 -29.88 -12.53 10.52
C ASN A 264 -30.59 -12.23 9.19
N ARG A 265 -30.79 -13.27 8.38
CA ARG A 265 -31.46 -13.17 7.07
C ARG A 265 -32.88 -12.61 7.16
N SER A 266 -33.58 -12.83 8.29
CA SER A 266 -34.93 -12.29 8.49
C SER A 266 -34.96 -10.77 8.62
N GLN A 267 -33.84 -10.14 8.97
CA GLN A 267 -33.67 -8.70 9.07
C GLN A 267 -32.88 -8.12 7.87
N GLY A 268 -32.67 -8.91 6.81
CA GLY A 268 -31.88 -8.49 5.64
C GLY A 268 -30.36 -8.51 5.87
N GLU A 269 -29.89 -9.11 6.96
CA GLU A 269 -28.47 -9.16 7.29
C GLU A 269 -27.85 -10.44 6.73
N ILE A 270 -27.09 -10.28 5.64
CA ILE A 270 -26.49 -11.40 4.90
C ILE A 270 -25.21 -11.91 5.58
N PHE A 271 -24.46 -11.01 6.23
CA PHE A 271 -23.16 -11.30 6.84
C PHE A 271 -23.22 -11.17 8.37
N PRO A 272 -22.36 -11.88 9.12
CA PRO A 272 -22.24 -11.70 10.55
C PRO A 272 -21.67 -10.31 10.89
N LEU A 273 -21.98 -9.82 12.09
CA LEU A 273 -21.39 -8.62 12.67
C LEU A 273 -20.34 -9.04 13.70
N ILE A 274 -19.11 -8.56 13.54
CA ILE A 274 -18.01 -8.85 14.47
C ILE A 274 -17.30 -7.54 14.78
N TRP A 275 -17.14 -7.22 16.06
CA TRP A 275 -16.41 -6.05 16.54
C TRP A 275 -15.11 -6.49 17.21
N TYR A 276 -14.02 -5.83 16.82
CA TYR A 276 -12.67 -6.04 17.33
C TYR A 276 -12.21 -4.82 18.12
N ALA A 277 -11.09 -4.95 18.85
CA ALA A 277 -10.64 -3.91 19.77
C ALA A 277 -9.94 -2.75 19.08
N SER A 278 -9.42 -2.95 17.86
CA SER A 278 -8.67 -1.94 17.13
C SER A 278 -8.83 -2.05 15.61
N ASP A 279 -8.58 -0.94 14.90
CA ASP A 279 -8.54 -0.92 13.43
C ASP A 279 -7.38 -1.77 12.87
N VAL A 280 -6.32 -1.98 13.66
CA VAL A 280 -5.16 -2.82 13.30
C VAL A 280 -5.58 -4.29 13.19
N GLU A 281 -6.33 -4.79 14.18
CA GLU A 281 -6.91 -6.14 14.13
C GLU A 281 -7.84 -6.31 12.93
N VAL A 282 -8.74 -5.35 12.73
CA VAL A 282 -9.71 -5.39 11.62
C VAL A 282 -8.99 -5.42 10.28
N THR A 283 -8.01 -4.53 10.08
CA THR A 283 -7.26 -4.44 8.82
C THR A 283 -6.49 -5.74 8.56
N ALA A 284 -5.78 -6.26 9.56
CA ALA A 284 -5.01 -7.48 9.42
C ALA A 284 -5.89 -8.68 9.10
N LEU A 285 -7.04 -8.82 9.78
CA LEU A 285 -8.02 -9.87 9.52
C LEU A 285 -8.66 -9.75 8.14
N GLN A 286 -8.96 -8.53 7.67
CA GLN A 286 -9.47 -8.32 6.32
C GLN A 286 -8.49 -8.83 5.25
N HIS A 287 -7.20 -8.50 5.39
CA HIS A 287 -6.16 -9.00 4.48
C HIS A 287 -6.03 -10.53 4.56
N PHE A 288 -6.10 -11.11 5.77
CA PHE A 288 -6.05 -12.55 5.93
C PHE A 288 -7.27 -13.26 5.33
N ILE A 289 -8.47 -12.68 5.46
CA ILE A 289 -9.69 -13.19 4.85
C ILE A 289 -9.58 -13.14 3.33
N LEU A 290 -9.08 -12.04 2.75
CA LEU A 290 -8.81 -11.95 1.31
C LEU A 290 -7.84 -13.03 0.84
N ALA A 291 -6.76 -13.27 1.58
CA ALA A 291 -5.79 -14.33 1.29
C ALA A 291 -6.46 -15.71 1.29
N LYS A 292 -7.29 -16.00 2.30
CA LYS A 292 -8.07 -17.24 2.39
C LYS A 292 -9.04 -17.39 1.22
N MET A 293 -9.75 -16.33 0.86
CA MET A 293 -10.69 -16.33 -0.27
C MET A 293 -9.98 -16.68 -1.57
N ILE A 294 -8.82 -16.07 -1.84
CA ILE A 294 -8.03 -16.37 -3.03
C ILE A 294 -7.58 -17.84 -3.02
N LEU A 295 -7.02 -18.33 -1.91
CA LEU A 295 -6.55 -19.73 -1.85
C LEU A 295 -7.68 -20.76 -2.01
N VAL A 296 -8.89 -20.45 -1.53
CA VAL A 296 -10.08 -21.32 -1.70
C VAL A 296 -10.62 -21.23 -3.12
N ALA A 297 -10.72 -20.02 -3.68
CA ALA A 297 -11.18 -19.80 -5.05
C ALA A 297 -10.25 -20.40 -6.11
N GLU A 298 -9.05 -20.85 -5.71
CA GLU A 298 -8.09 -21.53 -6.58
C GLU A 298 -7.86 -23.00 -6.21
N ASP A 299 -8.74 -23.59 -5.39
CA ASP A 299 -8.71 -25.03 -5.08
C ASP A 299 -9.36 -25.88 -6.18
N PRO A 300 -8.58 -26.68 -6.95
CA PRO A 300 -9.11 -27.48 -8.05
C PRO A 300 -10.13 -28.55 -7.64
N SER A 301 -10.20 -28.89 -6.36
CA SER A 301 -11.16 -29.87 -5.86
C SER A 301 -12.61 -29.35 -5.80
N LEU A 302 -12.81 -28.04 -6.02
CA LEU A 302 -14.12 -27.38 -5.94
C LEU A 302 -14.84 -27.27 -7.31
N TRP A 303 -14.23 -27.70 -8.42
CA TRP A 303 -14.82 -27.68 -9.77
C TRP A 303 -14.49 -28.91 -10.61
#